data_AF-A0A2J6MQM7-F1
#
_entry.id   AF-A0A2J6MQM7-F1
#
_cell.length_a   1.000
_cell.length_b   1.000
_cell.length_c   1.000
_cell.angle_alpha   90.00
_cell.angle_beta   90.00
_cell.angle_gamma   90.00
#
_symmetry.space_group_name_H-M   'P 1'
#
loop_
_entity.id
_entity.type
_entity.pdbx_description
1 polymer ?
#
loop_
_entity_poly.entity_id
_entity_poly.type
_entity_poly.pdbx_seq_one_letter_code
_entity_poly.pdbx_strand_id
1 'polypeptide(L)'
;MNADAVKQKIVFVSGHFNVLHPGHVRLLRFAKECGDRLVVAVESDRIAGAAAHVPEQLRLEGIQSNVWVDEAFLMDEPVTGALAKLHPDVVVKGKEHESRFNPELAVVEQYGGKLLFSSGETMFSSVDLIRKAFYQSDPSTIAVPDEYLARHGIQRSRLVDLVTGFSGLRVCIVGDLIVDEYITCQPLGMSQEDPTIVVTPVDSTQFIGGAGIVAAHAAGLGASVRFLSVTGADAAREFSLERFAAHGVEADLLIDEVRPTTRKQRFRSKGKTLLRVSYLHQTAISLELQKSLLERFERIAGDIDLLVFSDFNYGCLPQPLVDAITAMARAHGVMLVADSQSSSQVGDIGRFRDMDLLTPTEHEARISTRNRQDGLVILAEQLRQKAGARNVLLKLGEEGLLVHPAEVPAGEELTDRLPALNTSARDVAGAGDSLLIAGALTLASGGSIWEAALLGSVAAAIQVGRVGNTPIRTDELLELLRKPGR
;
A
#
# COMPACT_ATOMS: atom_id res chain seq x y z
N MET A 1 -32.32 -8.94 -34.08
CA MET A 1 -31.86 -7.86 -34.96
C MET A 1 -30.99 -6.95 -34.15
N ASN A 2 -29.73 -6.87 -34.58
CA ASN A 2 -28.58 -6.06 -34.17
C ASN A 2 -28.50 -5.51 -32.74
N ALA A 3 -27.51 -6.04 -32.03
CA ALA A 3 -26.72 -5.30 -31.08
C ALA A 3 -26.26 -3.98 -31.72
N ASP A 4 -26.54 -2.86 -31.06
CA ASP A 4 -25.90 -1.59 -31.33
C ASP A 4 -24.40 -1.78 -31.12
N ALA A 5 -23.66 -2.01 -32.20
CA ALA A 5 -22.21 -1.99 -32.17
C ALA A 5 -21.81 -0.57 -31.72
N VAL A 6 -21.27 -0.46 -30.50
CA VAL A 6 -20.72 0.78 -29.97
C VAL A 6 -19.74 1.32 -31.01
N LYS A 7 -20.09 2.46 -31.63
CA LYS A 7 -19.25 3.08 -32.66
C LYS A 7 -17.94 3.50 -32.00
N GLN A 8 -16.85 2.81 -32.35
CA GLN A 8 -15.52 3.12 -31.84
C GLN A 8 -15.10 4.52 -32.29
N LYS A 9 -14.64 5.34 -31.34
CA LYS A 9 -14.16 6.69 -31.59
C LYS A 9 -12.74 6.64 -32.17
N ILE A 10 -12.56 7.12 -33.40
CA ILE A 10 -11.29 7.06 -34.13
C ILE A 10 -10.51 8.37 -33.93
N VAL A 11 -9.24 8.24 -33.56
CA VAL A 11 -8.30 9.36 -33.46
C VAL A 11 -7.21 9.23 -34.50
N PHE A 12 -6.87 10.34 -35.15
CA PHE A 12 -5.89 10.37 -36.23
C PHE A 12 -4.73 11.32 -35.92
N VAL A 13 -3.51 10.84 -36.17
CA VAL A 13 -2.27 11.64 -36.12
C VAL A 13 -1.51 11.44 -37.43
N SER A 14 -0.91 12.50 -37.96
CA SER A 14 -0.03 12.40 -39.13
C SER A 14 1.25 13.19 -38.95
N GLY A 15 2.30 12.78 -39.64
CA GLY A 15 3.56 13.52 -39.70
C GLY A 15 4.72 12.74 -40.31
N HIS A 16 5.88 13.38 -40.36
CA HIS A 16 7.09 12.77 -40.93
C HIS A 16 7.74 11.74 -40.00
N PHE A 17 7.86 12.00 -38.69
CA PHE A 17 8.47 11.08 -37.71
C PHE A 17 9.91 10.60 -38.03
N ASN A 18 10.78 11.50 -38.51
CA ASN A 18 12.19 11.17 -38.78
C ASN A 18 12.90 10.48 -37.60
N VAL A 19 12.69 10.99 -36.39
CA VAL A 19 13.20 10.40 -35.16
C VAL A 19 12.09 10.39 -34.13
N LEU A 20 11.83 9.21 -33.55
CA LEU A 20 10.92 9.10 -32.42
C LEU A 20 11.61 9.59 -31.14
N HIS A 21 11.28 10.81 -30.74
CA HIS A 21 11.72 11.40 -29.48
C HIS A 21 10.56 11.46 -28.48
N PRO A 22 10.82 11.74 -27.18
CA PRO A 22 9.78 11.73 -26.15
C PRO A 22 8.57 12.65 -26.41
N GLY A 23 8.71 13.68 -27.26
CA GLY A 23 7.59 14.55 -27.65
C GLY A 23 6.55 13.82 -28.50
N HIS A 24 7.00 13.07 -29.51
CA HIS A 24 6.11 12.22 -30.31
C HIS A 24 5.40 11.17 -29.46
N VAL A 25 6.12 10.53 -28.53
CA VAL A 25 5.51 9.52 -27.62
C VAL A 25 4.39 10.14 -26.77
N ARG A 26 4.60 11.35 -26.24
CA ARG A 26 3.58 12.06 -25.46
C ARG A 26 2.39 12.51 -26.32
N LEU A 27 2.63 12.94 -27.55
CA LEU A 27 1.57 13.29 -28.50
C LEU A 27 0.71 12.07 -28.87
N LEU A 28 1.33 10.93 -29.18
CA LEU A 28 0.63 9.68 -29.50
C LEU A 28 -0.19 9.16 -28.31
N ARG A 29 0.36 9.24 -27.09
CA ARG A 29 -0.39 8.91 -25.87
C ARG A 29 -1.63 9.80 -25.70
N PHE A 30 -1.46 11.12 -25.80
CA PHE A 30 -2.59 12.06 -25.71
C PHE A 30 -3.64 11.79 -26.80
N ALA A 31 -3.20 11.45 -28.02
CA ALA A 31 -4.11 11.06 -29.09
C ALA A 31 -4.88 9.77 -28.75
N LYS A 32 -4.23 8.75 -28.18
CA LYS A 32 -4.91 7.53 -27.72
C LYS A 32 -5.93 7.79 -26.61
N GLU A 33 -5.72 8.79 -25.75
CA GLU A 33 -6.69 9.17 -24.71
C GLU A 33 -7.94 9.89 -25.29
N CYS A 34 -7.84 10.43 -26.51
CA CYS A 34 -8.95 11.15 -27.15
C CYS A 34 -10.00 10.22 -27.77
N GLY A 35 -9.78 8.91 -27.84
CA GLY A 35 -10.72 7.94 -28.42
C GLY A 35 -10.29 6.48 -28.25
N ASP A 36 -11.00 5.57 -28.89
CA ASP A 36 -10.83 4.12 -28.68
C ASP A 36 -9.74 3.52 -29.56
N ARG A 37 -9.54 4.09 -30.76
CA ARG A 37 -8.62 3.60 -31.79
C ARG A 37 -7.77 4.73 -32.36
N LEU A 38 -6.46 4.67 -32.15
CA LEU A 38 -5.46 5.59 -32.69
C LEU A 38 -4.88 5.04 -33.99
N VAL A 39 -5.10 5.80 -35.06
CA VAL A 39 -4.54 5.56 -36.39
C VAL A 39 -3.47 6.61 -36.70
N VAL A 40 -2.28 6.18 -37.08
CA VAL A 40 -1.15 7.06 -37.38
C VAL A 40 -0.74 6.95 -38.85
N ALA A 41 -0.82 8.06 -39.57
CA ALA A 41 -0.32 8.17 -40.94
C ALA A 41 1.12 8.70 -40.95
N VAL A 42 2.05 7.88 -41.43
CA VAL A 42 3.43 8.29 -41.66
C VAL A 42 3.54 8.81 -43.09
N GLU A 43 3.95 10.06 -43.27
CA GLU A 43 4.08 10.63 -44.61
C GLU A 43 5.16 9.90 -45.41
N SER A 44 4.85 9.52 -46.65
CA SER A 44 5.80 8.88 -47.56
C SER A 44 6.99 9.80 -47.85
N ASP A 45 8.11 9.24 -48.32
CA ASP A 45 9.28 10.03 -48.73
C ASP A 45 8.93 11.00 -49.87
N ARG A 46 7.92 10.69 -50.69
CA ARG A 46 7.40 11.58 -51.74
C ARG A 46 6.68 12.79 -51.17
N ILE A 47 5.86 12.60 -50.12
CA ILE A 47 5.11 13.69 -49.48
C ILE A 47 6.01 14.53 -48.57
N ALA A 48 6.85 13.89 -47.77
CA ALA A 48 7.79 14.55 -46.87
C ALA A 48 8.93 15.26 -47.61
N GLY A 49 9.31 14.77 -48.79
CA GLY A 49 10.34 15.37 -49.64
C GLY A 49 11.66 15.57 -48.90
N ALA A 50 12.24 16.77 -48.99
CA ALA A 50 13.50 17.11 -48.34
C ALA A 50 13.43 17.12 -46.79
N ALA A 51 12.23 17.08 -46.20
CA ALA A 51 12.06 16.99 -44.76
C ALA A 51 12.26 15.56 -44.24
N ALA A 52 12.28 14.53 -45.10
CA ALA A 52 12.59 13.15 -44.71
C ALA A 52 14.11 12.93 -44.61
N HIS A 53 14.60 12.61 -43.41
CA HIS A 53 16.01 12.28 -43.15
C HIS A 53 16.23 10.81 -42.82
N VAL A 54 15.14 10.06 -42.65
CA VAL A 54 15.12 8.62 -42.39
C VAL A 54 14.16 7.98 -43.39
N PRO A 55 14.51 6.83 -44.02
CA PRO A 55 13.63 6.14 -44.97
C PRO A 55 12.23 5.85 -44.39
N GLU A 56 11.20 6.02 -45.22
CA GLU A 56 9.79 5.90 -44.80
C GLU A 56 9.45 4.57 -44.08
N GLN A 57 10.03 3.44 -44.48
CA GLN A 57 9.77 2.14 -43.85
C GLN A 57 10.31 2.08 -42.42
N LEU A 58 11.46 2.69 -42.13
CA LEU A 58 12.01 2.75 -40.77
C LEU A 58 11.20 3.69 -39.87
N ARG A 59 10.68 4.79 -40.44
CA ARG A 59 9.77 5.70 -39.74
C ARG A 59 8.45 5.00 -39.39
N LEU A 60 7.90 4.22 -40.33
CA LEU A 60 6.71 3.41 -40.11
C LEU A 60 6.93 2.35 -39.03
N GLU A 61 8.01 1.57 -39.11
CA GLU A 61 8.35 0.53 -38.13
C GLU A 61 8.47 1.10 -36.72
N GLY A 62 9.12 2.26 -36.58
CA GLY A 62 9.21 2.97 -35.31
C GLY A 62 7.84 3.30 -34.71
N ILE A 63 6.91 3.77 -35.53
CA ILE A 63 5.54 4.10 -35.09
C ILE A 63 4.76 2.82 -34.73
N GLN A 64 4.87 1.77 -35.54
CA GLN A 64 4.22 0.47 -35.29
C GLN A 64 4.71 -0.20 -34.00
N SER A 65 5.95 0.07 -33.58
CA SER A 65 6.50 -0.44 -32.31
C SER A 65 5.95 0.26 -31.06
N ASN A 66 5.16 1.33 -31.22
CA ASN A 66 4.63 2.10 -30.10
C ASN A 66 3.33 1.49 -29.55
N VAL A 67 3.33 1.16 -28.25
CA VAL A 67 2.21 0.50 -27.56
C VAL A 67 0.87 1.25 -27.64
N TRP A 68 0.88 2.57 -27.88
CA TRP A 68 -0.34 3.37 -27.94
C TRP A 68 -1.01 3.39 -29.33
N VAL A 69 -0.31 2.94 -30.36
CA VAL A 69 -0.75 3.01 -31.76
C VAL A 69 -1.43 1.70 -32.15
N ASP A 70 -2.71 1.75 -32.51
CA ASP A 70 -3.46 0.55 -32.92
C ASP A 70 -3.23 0.22 -34.40
N GLU A 71 -3.03 1.24 -35.23
CA GLU A 71 -2.78 1.09 -36.66
C GLU A 71 -1.84 2.19 -37.16
N ALA A 72 -0.89 1.83 -38.01
CA ALA A 72 -0.06 2.80 -38.72
C ALA A 72 0.16 2.39 -40.17
N PHE A 73 0.14 3.37 -41.07
CA PHE A 73 0.31 3.16 -42.50
C PHE A 73 1.08 4.31 -43.17
N LEU A 74 1.62 4.06 -44.36
CA LEU A 74 2.26 5.08 -45.19
C LEU A 74 1.21 5.88 -45.97
N MET A 75 1.23 7.19 -45.78
CA MET A 75 0.36 8.12 -46.48
C MET A 75 1.11 8.78 -47.62
N ASP A 76 0.71 8.43 -48.84
CA ASP A 76 1.30 8.94 -50.08
C ASP A 76 0.38 9.94 -50.80
N GLU A 77 -0.62 10.47 -50.10
CA GLU A 77 -1.57 11.47 -50.59
C GLU A 77 -1.69 12.62 -49.57
N PRO A 78 -2.25 13.79 -49.95
CA PRO A 78 -2.50 14.85 -48.98
C PRO A 78 -3.36 14.38 -47.80
N VAL A 79 -3.07 14.87 -46.61
CA VAL A 79 -3.76 14.48 -45.36
C VAL A 79 -5.28 14.57 -45.46
N THR A 80 -5.81 15.53 -46.22
CA THR A 80 -7.25 15.68 -46.48
C THR A 80 -7.88 14.46 -47.16
N GLY A 81 -7.14 13.77 -48.03
CA GLY A 81 -7.58 12.53 -48.68
C GLY A 81 -7.71 11.37 -47.69
N ALA A 82 -6.75 11.23 -46.78
CA ALA A 82 -6.81 10.23 -45.71
C ALA A 82 -7.98 10.50 -44.75
N LEU A 83 -8.21 11.76 -44.39
CA LEU A 83 -9.33 12.18 -43.54
C LEU A 83 -10.70 11.90 -44.18
N ALA A 84 -10.83 12.13 -45.49
CA ALA A 84 -12.06 11.86 -46.23
C ALA A 84 -12.37 10.36 -46.37
N LYS A 85 -11.37 9.48 -46.23
CA LYS A 85 -11.57 8.02 -46.24
C LYS A 85 -11.87 7.51 -44.82
N LEU A 86 -11.07 7.94 -43.85
CA LEU A 86 -11.10 7.41 -42.48
C LEU A 86 -12.22 8.01 -41.61
N HIS A 87 -12.64 9.25 -41.89
CA HIS A 87 -13.61 10.01 -41.09
C HIS A 87 -13.34 9.95 -39.57
N PRO A 88 -12.14 10.33 -39.09
CA PRO A 88 -11.81 10.26 -37.67
C PRO A 88 -12.60 11.28 -36.84
N ASP A 89 -13.08 10.88 -35.66
CA ASP A 89 -13.79 11.78 -34.75
C ASP A 89 -12.87 12.88 -34.19
N VAL A 90 -11.57 12.61 -34.08
CA VAL A 90 -10.57 13.57 -33.59
C VAL A 90 -9.28 13.49 -34.42
N VAL A 91 -8.74 14.65 -34.80
CA VAL A 91 -7.38 14.80 -35.35
C VAL A 91 -6.52 15.52 -34.32
N VAL A 92 -5.33 14.99 -34.05
CA VAL A 92 -4.39 15.58 -33.07
C VAL A 92 -3.11 16.02 -33.75
N LYS A 93 -2.69 17.26 -33.51
CA LYS A 93 -1.42 17.83 -34.00
C LYS A 93 -0.58 18.40 -32.85
N GLY A 94 0.72 18.56 -33.10
CA GLY A 94 1.63 19.27 -32.21
C GLY A 94 1.18 20.71 -31.98
N LYS A 95 1.33 21.23 -30.75
CA LYS A 95 0.90 22.59 -30.37
C LYS A 95 1.56 23.70 -31.20
N GLU A 96 2.76 23.45 -31.70
CA GLU A 96 3.50 24.31 -32.62
C GLU A 96 2.81 24.54 -33.99
N HIS A 97 1.77 23.76 -34.31
CA HIS A 97 0.96 23.89 -35.52
C HIS A 97 -0.35 24.65 -35.30
N GLU A 98 -0.69 25.03 -34.06
CA GLU A 98 -1.98 25.66 -33.71
C GLU A 98 -2.22 27.00 -34.43
N SER A 99 -1.19 27.83 -34.54
CA SER A 99 -1.26 29.13 -35.21
C SER A 99 -1.03 29.08 -36.72
N ARG A 100 -0.82 27.90 -37.29
CA ARG A 100 -0.57 27.71 -38.73
C ARG A 100 -1.87 27.42 -39.48
N PHE A 101 -1.83 27.53 -40.80
CA PHE A 101 -2.95 27.08 -41.64
C PHE A 101 -3.05 25.54 -41.57
N ASN A 102 -4.24 25.03 -41.23
CA ASN A 102 -4.51 23.60 -41.05
C ASN A 102 -5.58 23.13 -42.05
N PRO A 103 -5.19 22.49 -43.16
CA PRO A 103 -6.15 21.98 -44.16
C PRO A 103 -7.09 20.90 -43.61
N GLU A 104 -6.70 20.22 -42.51
CA GLU A 104 -7.50 19.21 -41.83
C GLU A 104 -8.77 19.80 -41.22
N LEU A 105 -8.72 21.04 -40.72
CA LEU A 105 -9.84 21.66 -40.00
C LEU A 105 -11.11 21.69 -40.85
N ALA A 106 -11.00 22.19 -42.09
CA ALA A 106 -12.13 22.32 -43.01
C ALA A 106 -12.74 20.97 -43.43
N VAL A 107 -11.98 19.88 -43.36
CA VAL A 107 -12.45 18.52 -43.69
C VAL A 107 -13.11 17.88 -42.47
N VAL A 108 -12.48 18.01 -41.30
CA VAL A 108 -12.92 17.42 -40.05
C VAL A 108 -14.26 18.02 -39.58
N GLU A 109 -14.46 19.32 -39.79
CA GLU A 109 -15.73 20.00 -39.47
C GLU A 109 -16.92 19.51 -40.31
N GLN A 110 -16.70 19.06 -41.55
CA GLN A 110 -17.79 18.65 -42.46
C GLN A 110 -18.58 17.44 -41.93
N TYR A 111 -17.94 16.58 -41.15
CA TYR A 111 -18.56 15.40 -40.54
C TYR A 111 -18.59 15.48 -39.00
N GLY A 112 -18.34 16.67 -38.43
CA GLY A 112 -18.47 16.93 -36.99
C GLY A 112 -17.32 16.41 -36.11
N GLY A 113 -16.16 16.09 -36.70
CA GLY A 113 -14.96 15.76 -35.93
C GLY A 113 -14.31 17.00 -35.30
N LYS A 114 -13.22 16.81 -34.55
CA LYS A 114 -12.49 17.91 -33.89
C LYS A 114 -10.99 17.90 -34.22
N LEU A 115 -10.40 19.07 -34.43
CA LEU A 115 -8.95 19.24 -34.50
C LEU A 115 -8.43 19.74 -33.15
N LEU A 116 -7.49 19.01 -32.54
CA LEU A 116 -6.87 19.33 -31.25
C LEU A 116 -5.37 19.56 -31.41
N PHE A 117 -4.83 20.45 -30.58
CA PHE A 117 -3.40 20.78 -30.53
C PHE A 117 -2.84 20.49 -29.15
N SER A 118 -1.75 19.72 -29.07
CA SER A 118 -1.11 19.37 -27.81
C SER A 118 0.41 19.26 -27.97
N SER A 119 1.16 19.68 -26.97
CA SER A 119 2.61 19.45 -26.89
C SER A 119 2.97 18.11 -26.23
N GLY A 120 1.93 17.35 -25.82
CA GLY A 120 2.08 16.15 -25.00
C GLY A 120 2.74 16.50 -23.67
N GLU A 121 1.99 17.06 -22.72
CA GLU A 121 2.56 17.53 -21.46
C GLU A 121 3.30 16.44 -20.66
N THR A 122 4.29 16.86 -19.87
CA THR A 122 5.15 16.03 -19.00
C THR A 122 4.42 15.31 -17.86
N MET A 123 3.11 15.54 -17.71
CA MET A 123 2.25 15.03 -16.63
C MET A 123 2.42 13.52 -16.43
N PHE A 124 2.49 12.74 -17.51
CA PHE A 124 2.25 11.30 -17.42
C PHE A 124 3.47 10.38 -17.49
N SER A 125 4.60 10.84 -18.03
CA SER A 125 5.89 10.13 -17.82
C SER A 125 6.20 10.02 -16.32
N SER A 126 5.69 10.97 -15.53
CA SER A 126 5.79 10.97 -14.08
C SER A 126 4.95 9.86 -13.45
N VAL A 127 3.74 9.54 -13.96
CA VAL A 127 2.84 8.54 -13.34
C VAL A 127 3.43 7.12 -13.43
N ASP A 128 3.97 6.73 -14.57
CA ASP A 128 4.59 5.40 -14.74
C ASP A 128 5.89 5.28 -13.91
N LEU A 129 6.68 6.36 -13.82
CA LEU A 129 7.84 6.43 -12.93
C LEU A 129 7.44 6.40 -11.45
N ILE A 130 6.34 7.08 -11.09
CA ILE A 130 5.78 7.11 -9.75
C ILE A 130 5.31 5.70 -9.37
N ARG A 131 4.51 5.04 -10.21
CA ARG A 131 4.07 3.65 -10.02
C ARG A 131 5.26 2.69 -9.89
N LYS A 132 6.29 2.83 -10.72
CA LYS A 132 7.52 2.03 -10.60
C LYS A 132 8.27 2.30 -9.28
N ALA A 133 8.29 3.55 -8.81
CA ALA A 133 8.87 3.91 -7.52
C ALA A 133 8.07 3.37 -6.31
N PHE A 134 6.76 3.13 -6.46
CA PHE A 134 5.93 2.50 -5.42
C PHE A 134 6.35 1.05 -5.13
N TYR A 135 6.71 0.28 -6.17
CA TYR A 135 6.88 -1.18 -6.07
C TYR A 135 8.33 -1.69 -6.00
N GLN A 136 9.34 -0.86 -6.28
CA GLN A 136 10.74 -1.33 -6.23
C GLN A 136 11.31 -1.24 -4.81
N SER A 137 11.39 -2.34 -4.06
CA SER A 137 12.28 -2.45 -2.90
C SER A 137 13.70 -2.82 -3.36
N ASP A 138 14.72 -2.35 -2.65
CA ASP A 138 16.11 -2.82 -2.83
C ASP A 138 16.50 -3.66 -1.60
N PRO A 139 16.48 -5.00 -1.70
CA PRO A 139 16.82 -5.88 -0.57
C PRO A 139 18.27 -5.70 -0.07
N SER A 140 19.14 -5.04 -0.83
CA SER A 140 20.55 -4.84 -0.44
C SER A 140 20.74 -3.83 0.70
N THR A 141 19.68 -3.09 1.07
CA THR A 141 19.71 -2.09 2.15
C THR A 141 19.31 -2.66 3.51
N ILE A 142 18.99 -3.97 3.59
CA ILE A 142 18.58 -4.65 4.81
C ILE A 142 19.70 -5.62 5.23
N ALA A 143 20.19 -5.48 6.46
CA ALA A 143 21.21 -6.36 7.02
C ALA A 143 20.73 -7.00 8.32
N VAL A 144 20.86 -8.32 8.41
CA VAL A 144 20.62 -9.07 9.66
C VAL A 144 21.85 -8.90 10.55
N PRO A 145 21.70 -8.44 11.81
CA PRO A 145 22.83 -8.14 12.68
C PRO A 145 23.43 -9.42 13.29
N ASP A 146 24.60 -9.84 12.80
CA ASP A 146 25.28 -11.06 13.27
C ASP A 146 25.69 -10.99 14.76
N GLU A 147 26.01 -9.79 15.27
CA GLU A 147 26.30 -9.60 16.70
C GLU A 147 25.08 -9.92 17.58
N TYR A 148 23.87 -9.58 17.12
CA TYR A 148 22.63 -9.90 17.84
C TYR A 148 22.36 -11.41 17.84
N LEU A 149 22.57 -12.05 16.69
CA LEU A 149 22.47 -13.51 16.57
C LEU A 149 23.43 -14.21 17.53
N ALA A 150 24.69 -13.78 17.55
CA ALA A 150 25.72 -14.37 18.40
C ALA A 150 25.42 -14.16 19.90
N ARG A 151 24.99 -12.96 20.30
CA ARG A 151 24.69 -12.63 21.71
C ARG A 151 23.53 -13.47 22.27
N HIS A 152 22.55 -13.83 21.45
CA HIS A 152 21.39 -14.62 21.85
C HIS A 152 21.45 -16.10 21.46
N GLY A 153 22.59 -16.55 20.90
CA GLY A 153 22.76 -17.94 20.46
C GLY A 153 21.79 -18.35 19.32
N ILE A 154 21.31 -17.38 18.54
CA ILE A 154 20.32 -17.61 17.47
C ILE A 154 21.03 -18.09 16.22
N GLN A 155 20.63 -19.25 15.71
CA GLN A 155 21.11 -19.77 14.43
C GLN A 155 20.17 -19.34 13.29
N ARG A 156 20.73 -19.02 12.13
CA ARG A 156 19.91 -18.64 10.95
C ARG A 156 19.03 -19.77 10.44
N SER A 157 19.48 -21.02 10.56
CA SER A 157 18.66 -22.22 10.28
C SER A 157 17.40 -22.23 11.13
N ARG A 158 17.52 -21.94 12.43
CA ARG A 158 16.40 -21.85 13.35
C ARG A 158 15.40 -20.76 12.94
N LEU A 159 15.87 -19.61 12.48
CA LEU A 159 15.00 -18.54 11.96
C LEU A 159 14.24 -18.98 10.70
N VAL A 160 14.91 -19.72 9.79
CA VAL A 160 14.28 -20.29 8.60
C VAL A 160 13.22 -21.33 8.97
N ASP A 161 13.48 -22.17 9.96
CA ASP A 161 12.52 -23.18 10.45
C ASP A 161 11.29 -22.52 11.06
N LEU A 162 11.48 -21.47 11.86
CA LEU A 162 10.39 -20.67 12.44
C LEU A 162 9.51 -20.05 11.35
N VAL A 163 10.10 -19.35 10.37
CA VAL A 163 9.37 -18.72 9.28
C VAL A 163 8.62 -19.75 8.42
N THR A 164 9.18 -20.93 8.22
CA THR A 164 8.51 -22.02 7.49
C THR A 164 7.34 -22.59 8.29
N GLY A 165 7.47 -22.64 9.62
CA GLY A 165 6.44 -23.11 10.56
C GLY A 165 5.19 -22.23 10.63
N PHE A 166 5.25 -20.97 10.17
CA PHE A 166 4.10 -20.05 10.17
C PHE A 166 2.90 -20.61 9.41
N SER A 167 3.15 -21.44 8.40
CA SER A 167 2.10 -22.10 7.60
C SER A 167 1.20 -23.06 8.39
N GLY A 168 1.67 -23.54 9.55
CA GLY A 168 0.89 -24.39 10.43
C GLY A 168 -0.02 -23.64 11.41
N LEU A 169 0.08 -22.31 11.49
CA LEU A 169 -0.64 -21.50 12.47
C LEU A 169 -2.01 -21.04 11.96
N ARG A 170 -2.98 -21.07 12.87
CA ARG A 170 -4.33 -20.51 12.71
C ARG A 170 -4.43 -19.23 13.54
N VAL A 171 -4.64 -18.11 12.87
CA VAL A 171 -4.54 -16.78 13.47
C VAL A 171 -5.88 -16.06 13.34
N CYS A 172 -6.37 -15.50 14.45
CA CYS A 172 -7.49 -14.56 14.44
C CYS A 172 -6.99 -13.15 14.71
N ILE A 173 -7.33 -12.20 13.84
CA ILE A 173 -7.11 -10.77 14.07
C ILE A 173 -8.46 -10.10 14.31
N VAL A 174 -8.56 -9.29 15.36
CA VAL A 174 -9.75 -8.49 15.68
C VAL A 174 -9.34 -7.03 15.83
N GLY A 175 -10.01 -6.12 15.13
CA GLY A 175 -9.67 -4.70 15.23
C GLY A 175 -10.27 -3.81 14.17
N ASP A 176 -9.84 -2.55 14.15
CA ASP A 176 -10.37 -1.53 13.24
C ASP A 176 -9.83 -1.73 11.81
N LEU A 177 -10.73 -1.96 10.84
CA LEU A 177 -10.38 -1.92 9.42
C LEU A 177 -10.21 -0.48 8.95
N ILE A 178 -9.15 -0.23 8.17
CA ILE A 178 -8.88 1.07 7.55
C ILE A 178 -8.57 0.85 6.08
N VAL A 179 -9.15 1.67 5.20
CA VAL A 179 -8.72 1.78 3.80
C VAL A 179 -7.85 3.03 3.67
N ASP A 180 -6.57 2.83 3.34
CA ASP A 180 -5.64 3.89 3.05
C ASP A 180 -5.69 4.23 1.56
N GLU A 181 -5.90 5.48 1.20
CA GLU A 181 -5.98 5.92 -0.21
C GLU A 181 -4.91 6.97 -0.49
N TYR A 182 -4.05 6.69 -1.45
CA TYR A 182 -2.95 7.55 -1.85
C TYR A 182 -3.34 8.24 -3.16
N ILE A 183 -3.64 9.53 -3.07
CA ILE A 183 -4.05 10.35 -4.21
C ILE A 183 -2.82 11.13 -4.66
N THR A 184 -2.26 10.75 -5.80
CA THR A 184 -1.14 11.47 -6.40
C THR A 184 -1.67 12.71 -7.08
N CYS A 185 -1.10 13.86 -6.74
CA CYS A 185 -1.50 15.15 -7.25
C CYS A 185 -0.32 15.89 -7.88
N GLN A 186 -0.63 16.65 -8.93
CA GLN A 186 0.26 17.62 -9.51
C GLN A 186 -0.03 19.02 -8.95
N PRO A 187 0.97 19.75 -8.44
CA PRO A 187 0.79 21.12 -8.01
C PRO A 187 0.59 22.03 -9.22
N LEU A 188 -0.46 22.85 -9.19
CA LEU A 188 -0.76 23.87 -10.19
C LEU A 188 -0.17 25.23 -9.79
N GLY A 189 -0.07 25.50 -8.49
CA GLY A 189 0.47 26.75 -7.96
C GLY A 189 -0.16 27.11 -6.62
N MET A 190 0.06 28.35 -6.18
CA MET A 190 -0.67 28.93 -5.05
C MET A 190 -1.99 29.53 -5.56
N SER A 191 -3.06 29.41 -4.77
CA SER A 191 -4.31 30.12 -5.05
C SER A 191 -4.11 31.64 -4.89
N GLN A 192 -4.80 32.41 -5.73
CA GLN A 192 -4.86 33.88 -5.64
C GLN A 192 -5.99 34.36 -4.73
N GLU A 193 -6.93 33.45 -4.38
CA GLU A 193 -8.09 33.73 -3.52
C GLU A 193 -7.76 33.45 -2.05
N ASP A 194 -7.02 32.38 -1.79
CA ASP A 194 -6.58 31.95 -0.46
C ASP A 194 -5.11 31.50 -0.50
N PRO A 195 -4.33 31.62 0.60
CA PRO A 195 -2.92 31.19 0.63
C PRO A 195 -2.78 29.66 0.74
N THR A 196 -3.33 28.93 -0.23
CA THR A 196 -3.36 27.46 -0.28
C THR A 196 -2.70 26.94 -1.55
N ILE A 197 -2.18 25.72 -1.49
CA ILE A 197 -1.60 25.03 -2.64
C ILE A 197 -2.74 24.42 -3.46
N VAL A 198 -2.88 24.82 -4.72
CA VAL A 198 -3.81 24.23 -5.66
C VAL A 198 -3.13 23.03 -6.32
N VAL A 199 -3.81 21.88 -6.29
CA VAL A 199 -3.32 20.65 -6.90
C VAL A 199 -4.43 19.98 -7.71
N THR A 200 -4.05 19.23 -8.75
CA THR A 200 -4.97 18.37 -9.51
C THR A 200 -4.61 16.89 -9.26
N PRO A 201 -5.57 16.03 -8.89
CA PRO A 201 -5.33 14.59 -8.76
C PRO A 201 -5.07 13.97 -10.14
N VAL A 202 -4.07 13.10 -10.23
CA VAL A 202 -3.66 12.42 -11.47
C VAL A 202 -3.67 10.89 -11.37
N ASP A 203 -3.62 10.34 -10.16
CA ASP A 203 -3.72 8.89 -9.90
C ASP A 203 -4.26 8.67 -8.48
N SER A 204 -4.95 7.55 -8.25
CA SER A 204 -5.37 7.12 -6.90
C SER A 204 -5.08 5.64 -6.72
N THR A 205 -4.51 5.27 -5.58
CA THR A 205 -4.23 3.87 -5.23
C THR A 205 -4.71 3.60 -3.81
N GLN A 206 -5.52 2.55 -3.66
CA GLN A 206 -6.05 2.12 -2.37
C GLN A 206 -5.26 0.94 -1.81
N PHE A 207 -5.11 0.91 -0.49
CA PHE A 207 -4.42 -0.11 0.27
C PHE A 207 -5.28 -0.52 1.47
N ILE A 208 -5.14 -1.77 1.88
CA ILE A 208 -5.66 -2.23 3.17
C ILE A 208 -4.72 -1.72 4.26
N GLY A 209 -5.29 -1.17 5.31
CA GLY A 209 -4.61 -0.70 6.51
C GLY A 209 -5.35 -1.14 7.77
N GLY A 210 -4.92 -0.62 8.91
CA GLY A 210 -5.54 -0.96 10.18
C GLY A 210 -5.25 -2.41 10.59
N ALA A 211 -6.18 -3.02 11.31
CA ALA A 211 -6.14 -4.46 11.61
C ALA A 211 -6.19 -5.33 10.33
N GLY A 212 -6.74 -4.80 9.24
CA GLY A 212 -6.83 -5.53 7.96
C GLY A 212 -5.47 -5.82 7.35
N ILE A 213 -4.48 -4.92 7.46
CA ILE A 213 -3.14 -5.21 6.94
C ILE A 213 -2.41 -6.21 7.83
N VAL A 214 -2.60 -6.17 9.15
CA VAL A 214 -2.04 -7.16 10.08
C VAL A 214 -2.50 -8.56 9.65
N ALA A 215 -3.78 -8.71 9.32
CA ALA A 215 -4.33 -9.95 8.77
C ALA A 215 -3.71 -10.34 7.42
N ALA A 216 -3.56 -9.38 6.50
CA ALA A 216 -2.97 -9.65 5.20
C ALA A 216 -1.47 -10.01 5.29
N HIS A 217 -0.71 -9.40 6.20
CA HIS A 217 0.67 -9.77 6.51
C HIS A 217 0.75 -11.19 7.08
N ALA A 218 -0.13 -11.57 8.02
CA ALA A 218 -0.17 -12.93 8.55
C ALA A 218 -0.38 -13.97 7.44
N ALA A 219 -1.31 -13.71 6.53
CA ALA A 219 -1.60 -14.59 5.40
C ALA A 219 -0.44 -14.64 4.39
N GLY A 220 0.17 -13.49 4.09
CA GLY A 220 1.35 -13.41 3.23
C GLY A 220 2.57 -14.16 3.80
N LEU A 221 2.68 -14.22 5.13
CA LEU A 221 3.68 -15.01 5.85
C LEU A 221 3.34 -16.51 5.94
N GLY A 222 2.17 -16.91 5.44
CA GLY A 222 1.77 -18.31 5.25
C GLY A 222 0.70 -18.82 6.21
N ALA A 223 0.33 -18.05 7.24
CA ALA A 223 -0.63 -18.50 8.25
C ALA A 223 -2.06 -18.59 7.69
N SER A 224 -2.90 -19.42 8.31
CA SER A 224 -4.35 -19.45 8.04
C SER A 224 -5.04 -18.35 8.85
N VAL A 225 -5.69 -17.40 8.17
CA VAL A 225 -6.12 -16.15 8.82
C VAL A 225 -7.63 -15.96 8.81
N ARG A 226 -8.17 -15.71 10.01
CA ARG A 226 -9.51 -15.17 10.25
C ARG A 226 -9.40 -13.70 10.65
N PHE A 227 -10.20 -12.83 10.03
CA PHE A 227 -10.26 -11.41 10.37
C PHE A 227 -11.66 -10.99 10.77
N LEU A 228 -11.84 -10.49 12.00
CA LEU A 228 -13.12 -10.01 12.51
C LEU A 228 -13.08 -8.48 12.66
N SER A 229 -14.05 -7.77 12.07
CA SER A 229 -14.14 -6.31 12.16
C SER A 229 -15.56 -5.80 11.92
N VAL A 230 -15.75 -4.49 12.10
CA VAL A 230 -16.98 -3.76 11.81
C VAL A 230 -16.73 -2.68 10.77
N THR A 231 -17.63 -2.59 9.80
CA THR A 231 -17.53 -1.73 8.61
C THR A 231 -18.87 -1.11 8.27
N GLY A 232 -18.87 -0.07 7.43
CA GLY A 232 -20.11 0.45 6.83
C GLY A 232 -20.53 -0.40 5.63
N ALA A 233 -21.74 -0.18 5.12
CA ALA A 233 -22.19 -0.74 3.85
C ALA A 233 -21.76 0.16 2.66
N ASP A 234 -20.47 0.20 2.37
CA ASP A 234 -19.90 1.13 1.39
C ASP A 234 -18.82 0.51 0.48
N ALA A 235 -18.39 1.28 -0.53
CA ALA A 235 -17.40 0.82 -1.51
C ALA A 235 -16.04 0.46 -0.88
N ALA A 236 -15.69 1.06 0.26
CA ALA A 236 -14.44 0.75 0.96
C ALA A 236 -14.48 -0.65 1.60
N ARG A 237 -15.65 -1.09 2.08
CA ARG A 237 -15.88 -2.48 2.50
C ARG A 237 -15.75 -3.45 1.33
N GLU A 238 -16.40 -3.17 0.20
CA GLU A 238 -16.37 -4.06 -0.97
C GLU A 238 -14.95 -4.21 -1.54
N PHE A 239 -14.21 -3.09 -1.66
CA PHE A 239 -12.79 -3.11 -1.95
C PHE A 239 -12.03 -4.01 -0.97
N SER A 240 -12.31 -3.89 0.33
CA SER A 240 -11.61 -4.67 1.34
C SER A 240 -11.86 -6.17 1.21
N LEU A 241 -13.11 -6.59 0.97
CA LEU A 241 -13.47 -8.00 0.75
C LEU A 241 -12.75 -8.58 -0.48
N GLU A 242 -12.70 -7.85 -1.59
CA GLU A 242 -11.97 -8.26 -2.79
C GLU A 242 -10.48 -8.46 -2.50
N ARG A 243 -9.86 -7.52 -1.76
CA ARG A 243 -8.45 -7.63 -1.39
C ARG A 243 -8.21 -8.76 -0.40
N PHE A 244 -9.08 -9.01 0.56
CA PHE A 244 -8.93 -10.13 1.49
C PHE A 244 -8.98 -11.47 0.76
N ALA A 245 -9.93 -11.64 -0.16
CA ALA A 245 -9.99 -12.83 -1.02
C ALA A 245 -8.70 -13.02 -1.82
N ALA A 246 -8.16 -11.94 -2.41
CA ALA A 246 -6.90 -11.99 -3.16
C ALA A 246 -5.67 -12.35 -2.31
N HIS A 247 -5.67 -12.01 -1.01
CA HIS A 247 -4.57 -12.30 -0.09
C HIS A 247 -4.78 -13.58 0.73
N GLY A 248 -5.89 -14.32 0.54
CA GLY A 248 -6.19 -15.54 1.31
C GLY A 248 -6.60 -15.28 2.76
N VAL A 249 -7.18 -14.11 3.05
CA VAL A 249 -7.73 -13.76 4.37
C VAL A 249 -9.22 -14.06 4.39
N GLU A 250 -9.68 -14.85 5.36
CA GLU A 250 -11.10 -15.08 5.57
C GLU A 250 -11.68 -14.00 6.50
N ALA A 251 -12.33 -13.00 5.91
CA ALA A 251 -12.80 -11.82 6.60
C ALA A 251 -14.31 -11.86 6.91
N ASP A 252 -14.63 -11.69 8.19
CA ASP A 252 -15.97 -11.53 8.72
C ASP A 252 -16.22 -10.05 9.09
N LEU A 253 -16.67 -9.29 8.09
CA LEU A 253 -16.94 -7.85 8.23
C LEU A 253 -18.42 -7.62 8.55
N LEU A 254 -18.72 -7.35 9.83
CA LEU A 254 -20.06 -6.92 10.25
C LEU A 254 -20.37 -5.54 9.68
N ILE A 255 -21.65 -5.33 9.37
CA ILE A 255 -22.15 -4.04 8.88
C ILE A 255 -22.71 -3.26 10.05
N ASP A 256 -22.30 -2.01 10.18
CA ASP A 256 -22.93 -1.00 11.01
C ASP A 256 -23.48 0.10 10.09
N GLU A 257 -24.80 0.25 10.05
CA GLU A 257 -25.49 1.18 9.15
C GLU A 257 -25.24 2.66 9.48
N VAL A 258 -24.77 2.97 10.70
CA VAL A 258 -24.60 4.36 11.16
C VAL A 258 -23.15 4.85 11.15
N ARG A 259 -22.19 4.01 10.75
CA ARG A 259 -20.78 4.41 10.56
C ARG A 259 -20.27 4.08 9.15
N PRO A 260 -19.43 4.94 8.56
CA PRO A 260 -18.68 4.57 7.36
C PRO A 260 -17.55 3.60 7.71
N THR A 261 -17.12 2.81 6.74
CA THR A 261 -15.81 2.13 6.79
C THR A 261 -14.71 3.18 6.86
N THR A 262 -13.78 3.03 7.80
CA THR A 262 -12.74 4.04 8.03
C THR A 262 -11.86 4.20 6.79
N ARG A 263 -11.74 5.43 6.28
CA ARG A 263 -10.89 5.76 5.12
C ARG A 263 -9.90 6.87 5.46
N LYS A 264 -8.62 6.69 5.09
CA LYS A 264 -7.55 7.67 5.27
C LYS A 264 -6.98 8.06 3.91
N GLN A 265 -7.36 9.23 3.41
CA GLN A 265 -6.86 9.77 2.14
C GLN A 265 -5.59 10.59 2.38
N ARG A 266 -4.52 10.31 1.63
CA ARG A 266 -3.27 11.07 1.60
C ARG A 266 -3.11 11.69 0.22
N PHE A 267 -3.22 13.01 0.14
CA PHE A 267 -2.93 13.77 -1.08
C PHE A 267 -1.43 14.00 -1.14
N ARG A 268 -0.77 13.48 -2.18
CA ARG A 268 0.70 13.44 -2.28
C ARG A 268 1.18 14.11 -3.56
N SER A 269 2.32 14.79 -3.48
CA SER A 269 3.00 15.37 -4.65
C SER A 269 4.50 15.17 -4.51
N LYS A 270 5.16 14.71 -5.58
CA LYS A 270 6.61 14.42 -5.63
C LYS A 270 7.10 13.61 -4.42
N GLY A 271 6.35 12.58 -4.04
CA GLY A 271 6.67 11.69 -2.91
C GLY A 271 6.31 12.24 -1.52
N LYS A 272 5.91 13.51 -1.39
CA LYS A 272 5.55 14.13 -0.10
C LYS A 272 4.04 14.20 0.09
N THR A 273 3.57 13.96 1.31
CA THR A 273 2.16 14.15 1.67
C THR A 273 1.89 15.63 1.92
N LEU A 274 0.89 16.19 1.23
CA LEU A 274 0.45 17.58 1.35
C LEU A 274 -0.68 17.72 2.37
N LEU A 275 -1.65 16.79 2.33
CA LEU A 275 -2.84 16.80 3.17
C LEU A 275 -3.26 15.35 3.46
N ARG A 276 -3.79 15.13 4.66
CA ARG A 276 -4.45 13.89 5.03
C ARG A 276 -5.89 14.18 5.47
N VAL A 277 -6.85 13.49 4.86
CA VAL A 277 -8.27 13.58 5.21
C VAL A 277 -8.72 12.21 5.70
N SER A 278 -9.33 12.17 6.88
CA SER A 278 -9.82 10.92 7.48
C SER A 278 -11.35 10.94 7.59
N TYR A 279 -11.99 9.92 7.04
CA TYR A 279 -13.41 9.64 7.20
C TYR A 279 -13.54 8.50 8.20
N LEU A 280 -14.02 8.82 9.40
CA LEU A 280 -14.05 7.88 10.51
C LEU A 280 -15.20 8.19 11.47
N HIS A 281 -15.56 7.19 12.26
CA HIS A 281 -16.47 7.30 13.38
C HIS A 281 -15.77 6.72 14.61
N GLN A 282 -15.79 7.42 15.75
CA GLN A 282 -14.97 7.05 16.93
C GLN A 282 -15.78 6.40 18.06
N THR A 283 -17.10 6.36 17.95
CA THR A 283 -17.91 5.77 19.02
C THR A 283 -17.76 4.25 19.04
N ALA A 284 -17.83 3.69 20.25
CA ALA A 284 -17.92 2.26 20.44
C ALA A 284 -19.04 1.66 19.57
N ILE A 285 -18.79 0.50 18.96
CA ILE A 285 -19.82 -0.28 18.27
C ILE A 285 -20.97 -0.64 19.23
N SER A 286 -22.18 -0.81 18.68
CA SER A 286 -23.38 -1.11 19.46
C SER A 286 -23.23 -2.42 20.25
N LEU A 287 -24.00 -2.59 21.32
CA LEU A 287 -23.99 -3.83 22.10
C LEU A 287 -24.41 -5.05 21.26
N GLU A 288 -25.27 -4.87 20.27
CA GLU A 288 -25.68 -5.91 19.33
C GLU A 288 -24.52 -6.36 18.43
N LEU A 289 -23.72 -5.41 17.92
CA LEU A 289 -22.52 -5.72 17.14
C LEU A 289 -21.43 -6.35 17.99
N GLN A 290 -21.26 -5.91 19.24
CA GLN A 290 -20.35 -6.55 20.20
C GLN A 290 -20.75 -8.01 20.43
N LYS A 291 -22.04 -8.27 20.66
CA LYS A 291 -22.56 -9.64 20.80
C LYS A 291 -22.32 -10.47 19.54
N SER A 292 -22.60 -9.91 18.37
CA SER A 292 -22.42 -10.58 17.08
C SER A 292 -20.95 -10.92 16.80
N LEU A 293 -20.01 -10.03 17.12
CA LEU A 293 -18.57 -10.31 17.03
C LEU A 293 -18.16 -11.43 17.98
N LEU A 294 -18.63 -11.39 19.22
CA LEU A 294 -18.34 -12.42 20.21
C LEU A 294 -18.86 -13.79 19.76
N GLU A 295 -20.08 -13.87 19.22
CA GLU A 295 -20.64 -15.10 18.66
C GLU A 295 -19.85 -15.61 17.45
N ARG A 296 -19.27 -14.73 16.62
CA ARG A 296 -18.37 -15.16 15.53
C ARG A 296 -17.06 -15.71 16.07
N PHE A 297 -16.47 -15.04 17.07
CA PHE A 297 -15.26 -15.50 17.72
C PHE A 297 -15.46 -16.85 18.43
N GLU A 298 -16.59 -17.05 19.12
CA GLU A 298 -16.92 -18.29 19.82
C GLU A 298 -16.86 -19.53 18.92
N ARG A 299 -17.30 -19.40 17.66
CA ARG A 299 -17.27 -20.51 16.69
C ARG A 299 -15.87 -20.94 16.27
N ILE A 300 -14.87 -20.07 16.45
CA ILE A 300 -13.49 -20.33 16.02
C ILE A 300 -12.50 -20.40 17.19
N ALA A 301 -12.93 -20.08 18.43
CA ALA A 301 -12.03 -19.93 19.57
C ALA A 301 -11.24 -21.20 19.92
N GLY A 302 -11.82 -22.39 19.71
CA GLY A 302 -11.13 -23.67 19.91
C GLY A 302 -10.19 -24.08 18.78
N ASP A 303 -10.21 -23.33 17.66
CA ASP A 303 -9.52 -23.66 16.42
C ASP A 303 -8.48 -22.60 16.01
N ILE A 304 -8.01 -21.79 16.95
CA ILE A 304 -6.96 -20.80 16.69
C ILE A 304 -5.81 -20.99 17.67
N ASP A 305 -4.61 -20.65 17.21
CA ASP A 305 -3.38 -20.77 17.99
C ASP A 305 -2.93 -19.38 18.51
N LEU A 306 -3.30 -18.33 17.77
CA LEU A 306 -2.94 -16.93 18.04
C LEU A 306 -4.14 -15.99 17.85
N LEU A 307 -4.38 -15.12 18.83
CA LEU A 307 -5.30 -14.00 18.75
C LEU A 307 -4.53 -12.67 18.82
N VAL A 308 -4.77 -11.79 17.85
CA VAL A 308 -4.18 -10.44 17.79
C VAL A 308 -5.28 -9.38 17.87
N PHE A 309 -5.20 -8.51 18.87
CA PHE A 309 -5.95 -7.26 18.89
C PHE A 309 -5.14 -6.14 18.22
N SER A 310 -5.73 -5.49 17.23
CA SER A 310 -5.10 -4.36 16.55
C SER A 310 -6.02 -3.15 16.61
N ASP A 311 -5.77 -2.29 17.59
CA ASP A 311 -6.64 -1.19 17.97
C ASP A 311 -6.14 0.14 17.40
N PHE A 312 -6.98 0.82 16.62
CA PHE A 312 -6.69 2.16 16.11
C PHE A 312 -7.54 3.22 16.83
N ASN A 313 -8.24 2.82 17.89
CA ASN A 313 -9.10 3.64 18.71
C ASN A 313 -10.26 4.27 17.89
N TYR A 314 -10.83 3.52 16.94
CA TYR A 314 -12.04 3.90 16.19
C TYR A 314 -13.33 3.21 16.69
N GLY A 315 -13.22 2.47 17.79
CA GLY A 315 -14.36 1.97 18.54
C GLY A 315 -14.82 0.55 18.17
N CYS A 316 -14.09 -0.19 17.33
CA CYS A 316 -14.36 -1.61 17.07
C CYS A 316 -14.05 -2.50 18.28
N LEU A 317 -13.19 -2.05 19.21
CA LEU A 317 -12.75 -2.84 20.37
C LEU A 317 -13.17 -2.23 21.73
N PRO A 318 -14.46 -2.08 22.05
CA PRO A 318 -14.87 -1.67 23.40
C PRO A 318 -14.34 -2.62 24.47
N GLN A 319 -14.01 -2.10 25.65
CA GLN A 319 -13.40 -2.91 26.72
C GLN A 319 -14.21 -4.16 27.11
N PRO A 320 -15.55 -4.10 27.27
CA PRO A 320 -16.32 -5.31 27.60
C PRO A 320 -16.19 -6.44 26.58
N LEU A 321 -16.06 -6.09 25.29
CA LEU A 321 -15.84 -7.05 24.22
C LEU A 321 -14.42 -7.64 24.29
N VAL A 322 -13.41 -6.79 24.48
CA VAL A 322 -12.00 -7.22 24.63
C VAL A 322 -11.88 -8.19 25.81
N ASP A 323 -12.49 -7.88 26.96
CA ASP A 323 -12.46 -8.73 28.15
C ASP A 323 -13.12 -10.09 27.89
N ALA A 324 -14.28 -10.10 27.22
CA ALA A 324 -15.01 -11.33 26.90
C ALA A 324 -14.25 -12.25 25.93
N ILE A 325 -13.70 -11.68 24.85
CA ILE A 325 -12.87 -12.42 23.88
C ILE A 325 -11.61 -12.95 24.55
N THR A 326 -10.94 -12.11 25.37
CA THR A 326 -9.71 -12.49 26.08
C THR A 326 -9.96 -13.65 27.05
N ALA A 327 -11.05 -13.61 27.82
CA ALA A 327 -11.40 -14.70 28.73
C ALA A 327 -11.64 -16.03 27.99
N MET A 328 -12.34 -15.97 26.86
CA MET A 328 -12.62 -17.15 26.04
C MET A 328 -11.36 -17.72 25.37
N ALA A 329 -10.50 -16.86 24.82
CA ALA A 329 -9.24 -17.26 24.22
C ALA A 329 -8.31 -17.94 25.23
N ARG A 330 -8.23 -17.39 26.46
CA ARG A 330 -7.45 -17.99 27.56
C ARG A 330 -7.96 -19.37 27.96
N ALA A 331 -9.28 -19.56 28.01
CA ALA A 331 -9.87 -20.85 28.34
C ALA A 331 -9.46 -21.95 27.34
N HIS A 332 -9.13 -21.58 26.10
CA HIS A 332 -8.64 -22.48 25.05
C HIS A 332 -7.11 -22.52 24.92
N GLY A 333 -6.37 -21.80 25.77
CA GLY A 333 -4.90 -21.76 25.72
C GLY A 333 -4.33 -21.00 24.51
N VAL A 334 -5.11 -20.12 23.90
CA VAL A 334 -4.70 -19.31 22.74
C VAL A 334 -3.69 -18.25 23.16
N MET A 335 -2.62 -18.06 22.36
CA MET A 335 -1.66 -16.98 22.58
C MET A 335 -2.30 -15.61 22.29
N LEU A 336 -2.04 -14.62 23.14
CA LEU A 336 -2.65 -13.30 23.09
C LEU A 336 -1.64 -12.20 22.78
N VAL A 337 -1.93 -11.37 21.77
CA VAL A 337 -1.09 -10.24 21.39
C VAL A 337 -1.95 -9.00 21.18
N ALA A 338 -1.44 -7.83 21.55
CA ALA A 338 -2.12 -6.57 21.27
C ALA A 338 -1.19 -5.44 20.85
N ASP A 339 -1.71 -4.60 19.96
CA ASP A 339 -1.19 -3.26 19.68
C ASP A 339 -2.32 -2.23 19.69
N SER A 340 -2.00 -0.99 20.06
CA SER A 340 -2.96 0.09 20.19
C SER A 340 -2.33 1.40 19.77
N GLN A 341 -2.77 1.92 18.62
CA GLN A 341 -2.19 3.12 18.05
C GLN A 341 -2.73 4.40 18.70
N SER A 342 -1.84 5.26 19.20
CA SER A 342 -2.17 6.57 19.76
C SER A 342 -1.60 7.72 18.92
N SER A 343 -1.83 7.71 17.60
CA SER A 343 -1.25 8.72 16.68
C SER A 343 -2.10 9.97 16.48
N SER A 344 -3.42 9.79 16.39
CA SER A 344 -4.38 10.90 16.14
C SER A 344 -5.57 10.85 17.10
N GLN A 345 -5.61 9.80 17.92
CA GLN A 345 -6.59 9.50 18.94
C GLN A 345 -5.80 9.21 20.23
N VAL A 346 -6.44 9.41 21.37
CA VAL A 346 -5.86 9.04 22.66
C VAL A 346 -6.25 7.60 22.96
N GLY A 347 -5.30 6.68 22.83
CA GLY A 347 -5.44 5.27 23.22
C GLY A 347 -4.63 4.92 24.48
N ASP A 348 -5.00 3.83 25.13
CA ASP A 348 -4.27 3.25 26.27
C ASP A 348 -3.98 1.77 26.01
N ILE A 349 -2.77 1.46 25.51
CA ILE A 349 -2.31 0.07 25.28
C ILE A 349 -2.38 -0.78 26.56
N GLY A 350 -2.24 -0.16 27.75
CA GLY A 350 -2.31 -0.85 29.03
C GLY A 350 -3.70 -1.37 29.40
N ARG A 351 -4.73 -1.11 28.58
CA ARG A 351 -6.06 -1.71 28.72
C ARG A 351 -6.11 -3.17 28.27
N PHE A 352 -5.18 -3.59 27.41
CA PHE A 352 -5.03 -4.97 26.96
C PHE A 352 -4.28 -5.77 28.02
N ARG A 353 -5.04 -6.30 28.97
CA ARG A 353 -4.47 -6.98 30.14
C ARG A 353 -4.02 -8.40 29.84
N ASP A 354 -2.93 -8.78 30.47
CA ASP A 354 -2.37 -10.12 30.49
C ASP A 354 -2.06 -10.69 29.08
N MET A 355 -1.56 -9.83 28.18
CA MET A 355 -1.14 -10.25 26.84
C MET A 355 0.23 -10.95 26.89
N ASP A 356 0.47 -11.93 26.02
CA ASP A 356 1.79 -12.56 25.86
C ASP A 356 2.80 -11.61 25.22
N LEU A 357 2.33 -10.71 24.36
CA LEU A 357 3.14 -9.68 23.71
C LEU A 357 2.35 -8.37 23.54
N LEU A 358 2.98 -7.26 23.93
CA LEU A 358 2.59 -5.91 23.55
C LEU A 358 3.68 -5.28 22.67
N THR A 359 3.30 -4.54 21.64
CA THR A 359 4.26 -3.87 20.75
C THR A 359 4.05 -2.35 20.66
N PRO A 360 4.04 -1.60 21.77
CA PRO A 360 3.78 -0.17 21.75
C PRO A 360 4.94 0.62 21.13
N THR A 361 4.67 1.83 20.63
CA THR A 361 5.70 2.87 20.48
C THR A 361 6.07 3.48 21.83
N GLU A 362 7.21 4.15 21.91
CA GLU A 362 7.55 4.97 23.09
C GLU A 362 6.42 5.94 23.45
N HIS A 363 5.84 6.60 22.45
CA HIS A 363 4.75 7.55 22.67
C HIS A 363 3.53 6.91 23.34
N GLU A 364 3.09 5.75 22.83
CA GLU A 364 1.98 4.98 23.39
C GLU A 364 2.27 4.47 24.80
N ALA A 365 3.48 3.98 25.04
CA ALA A 365 3.91 3.53 26.36
C ALA A 365 3.88 4.68 27.39
N ARG A 366 4.38 5.86 27.02
CA ARG A 366 4.38 7.06 27.88
C ARG A 366 2.97 7.57 28.18
N ILE A 367 2.07 7.54 27.19
CA ILE A 367 0.66 7.90 27.40
C ILE A 367 0.02 6.93 28.39
N SER A 368 0.21 5.62 28.18
CA SER A 368 -0.38 4.59 29.02
C SER A 368 0.11 4.68 30.47
N THR A 369 1.40 4.79 30.70
CA THR A 369 2.00 4.84 32.04
C THR A 369 1.90 6.22 32.69
N ARG A 370 1.46 7.25 31.94
CA ARG A 370 1.52 8.67 32.34
C ARG A 370 2.93 9.10 32.73
N ASN A 371 3.94 8.52 32.09
CA ASN A 371 5.35 8.70 32.41
C ASN A 371 6.06 9.55 31.34
N ARG A 372 6.61 10.69 31.74
CA ARG A 372 7.33 11.62 30.85
C ARG A 372 8.83 11.71 31.11
N GLN A 373 9.33 11.08 32.16
CA GLN A 373 10.65 11.39 32.71
C GLN A 373 11.57 10.18 32.78
N ASP A 374 11.02 8.99 33.04
CA ASP A 374 11.87 7.81 33.21
C ASP A 374 12.45 7.33 31.88
N GLY A 375 13.58 6.61 32.00
CA GLY A 375 14.23 5.92 30.90
C GLY A 375 13.42 4.76 30.35
N LEU A 376 13.78 4.31 29.15
CA LEU A 376 12.99 3.35 28.37
C LEU A 376 12.78 2.00 29.06
N VAL A 377 13.78 1.50 29.79
CA VAL A 377 13.68 0.22 30.53
C VAL A 377 12.64 0.31 31.64
N ILE A 378 12.69 1.39 32.44
CA ILE A 378 11.71 1.63 33.51
C ILE A 378 10.31 1.83 32.92
N LEU A 379 10.21 2.58 31.81
CA LEU A 379 8.96 2.78 31.09
C LEU A 379 8.36 1.45 30.60
N ALA A 380 9.18 0.59 30.00
CA ALA A 380 8.75 -0.72 29.51
C ALA A 380 8.31 -1.63 30.65
N GLU A 381 9.05 -1.65 31.77
CA GLU A 381 8.68 -2.43 32.96
C GLU A 381 7.39 -1.93 33.61
N GLN A 382 7.22 -0.61 33.76
CA GLN A 382 5.98 -0.04 34.29
C GLN A 382 4.78 -0.40 33.41
N LEU A 383 4.94 -0.35 32.08
CA LEU A 383 3.87 -0.74 31.17
C LEU A 383 3.58 -2.25 31.29
N ARG A 384 4.62 -3.08 31.31
CA ARG A 384 4.52 -4.53 31.47
C ARG A 384 3.75 -4.88 32.75
N GLN A 385 4.12 -4.26 33.88
CA GLN A 385 3.44 -4.44 35.17
C GLN A 385 2.00 -3.92 35.15
N LYS A 386 1.77 -2.73 34.61
CA LYS A 386 0.42 -2.13 34.51
C LYS A 386 -0.53 -3.01 33.70
N ALA A 387 -0.05 -3.56 32.59
CA ALA A 387 -0.83 -4.40 31.70
C ALA A 387 -0.82 -5.88 32.12
N GLY A 388 0.05 -6.32 33.02
CA GLY A 388 0.26 -7.75 33.29
C GLY A 388 0.85 -8.52 32.09
N ALA A 389 1.50 -7.82 31.14
CA ALA A 389 2.01 -8.44 29.92
C ALA A 389 3.23 -9.33 30.18
N ARG A 390 3.42 -10.38 29.38
CA ARG A 390 4.65 -11.19 29.44
C ARG A 390 5.80 -10.51 28.73
N ASN A 391 5.62 -10.00 27.52
CA ASN A 391 6.70 -9.37 26.78
C ASN A 391 6.28 -8.01 26.24
N VAL A 392 7.21 -7.07 26.19
CA VAL A 392 7.03 -5.76 25.56
C VAL A 392 8.13 -5.55 24.53
N LEU A 393 7.74 -5.31 23.28
CA LEU A 393 8.62 -4.84 22.21
C LEU A 393 8.35 -3.35 21.97
N LEU A 394 9.18 -2.50 22.55
CA LEU A 394 9.01 -1.04 22.51
C LEU A 394 9.63 -0.49 21.22
N LYS A 395 8.78 -0.02 20.30
CA LYS A 395 9.17 0.53 18.99
C LYS A 395 9.74 1.95 19.18
N LEU A 396 10.96 2.18 18.69
CA LEU A 396 11.71 3.44 18.81
C LEU A 396 11.93 4.15 17.45
N GLY A 397 11.15 3.79 16.43
CA GLY A 397 11.26 4.40 15.11
C GLY A 397 12.61 4.10 14.46
N GLU A 398 13.34 5.15 14.07
CA GLU A 398 14.67 5.03 13.44
C GLU A 398 15.76 4.49 14.38
N GLU A 399 15.55 4.55 15.69
CA GLU A 399 16.47 3.99 16.68
C GLU A 399 16.32 2.46 16.81
N GLY A 400 15.26 1.89 16.23
CA GLY A 400 14.98 0.45 16.18
C GLY A 400 13.98 0.00 17.23
N LEU A 401 14.36 -1.01 18.02
CA LEU A 401 13.47 -1.74 18.92
C LEU A 401 14.17 -2.03 20.25
N LEU A 402 13.47 -1.80 21.36
CA LEU A 402 13.87 -2.27 22.69
C LEU A 402 13.02 -3.49 23.07
N VAL A 403 13.68 -4.55 23.55
CA VAL A 403 13.08 -5.83 23.91
C VAL A 403 13.07 -5.98 25.42
N HIS A 404 11.89 -6.13 26.02
CA HIS A 404 11.69 -6.21 27.46
C HIS A 404 10.86 -7.44 27.86
N PRO A 405 11.49 -8.55 28.27
CA PRO A 405 10.81 -9.79 28.67
C PRO A 405 10.32 -9.79 30.14
N ALA A 406 9.38 -10.68 30.49
CA ALA A 406 8.90 -10.87 31.87
C ALA A 406 9.83 -11.69 32.75
N GLU A 407 10.52 -12.68 32.18
CA GLU A 407 11.40 -13.59 32.92
C GLU A 407 12.84 -13.32 32.53
N VAL A 408 13.63 -12.89 33.52
CA VAL A 408 15.08 -12.90 33.45
C VAL A 408 15.60 -13.83 34.54
N PRO A 409 16.60 -14.69 34.27
CA PRO A 409 17.27 -15.44 35.32
C PRO A 409 17.70 -14.53 36.48
N ALA A 410 17.54 -15.01 37.71
CA ALA A 410 17.83 -14.21 38.90
C ALA A 410 19.26 -13.64 38.88
N GLY A 411 19.38 -12.32 38.79
CA GLY A 411 20.66 -11.60 38.78
C GLY A 411 20.99 -10.86 37.47
N GLU A 412 20.16 -10.99 36.43
CA GLU A 412 20.36 -10.27 35.16
C GLU A 412 19.17 -9.33 34.86
N GLU A 413 19.46 -8.14 34.34
CA GLU A 413 18.46 -7.25 33.71
C GLU A 413 18.63 -7.38 32.19
N LEU A 414 18.14 -8.48 31.61
CA LEU A 414 18.28 -8.71 30.15
C LEU A 414 17.21 -7.92 29.40
N THR A 415 17.42 -6.60 29.35
CA THR A 415 16.84 -5.76 28.30
C THR A 415 17.87 -5.69 27.16
N ASP A 416 17.41 -5.70 25.92
CA ASP A 416 18.32 -5.54 24.78
C ASP A 416 17.69 -4.72 23.66
N ARG A 417 18.53 -4.27 22.72
CA ARG A 417 18.13 -3.44 21.59
C ARG A 417 18.53 -4.06 20.25
N LEU A 418 17.65 -3.85 19.27
CA LEU A 418 17.94 -4.03 17.86
C LEU A 418 17.92 -2.65 17.18
N PRO A 419 18.96 -2.28 16.40
CA PRO A 419 18.89 -1.07 15.60
C PRO A 419 17.87 -1.24 14.46
N ALA A 420 17.47 -0.12 13.84
CA ALA A 420 16.72 -0.19 12.59
C ALA A 420 17.55 -0.91 11.51
N LEU A 421 16.97 -1.93 10.88
CA LEU A 421 17.72 -2.81 9.98
C LEU A 421 17.74 -2.33 8.51
N ASN A 422 16.98 -1.30 8.17
CA ASN A 422 16.95 -0.72 6.83
C ASN A 422 17.56 0.68 6.83
N THR A 423 18.65 0.86 6.08
CA THR A 423 19.37 2.15 5.96
C THR A 423 18.75 3.11 4.94
N SER A 424 17.68 2.72 4.24
CA SER A 424 17.06 3.49 3.15
C SER A 424 15.54 3.37 3.16
N ALA A 425 14.93 3.75 4.29
CA ALA A 425 13.48 3.80 4.45
C ALA A 425 12.81 4.78 3.47
N ARG A 426 11.73 4.33 2.81
CA ARG A 426 10.94 5.10 1.84
C ARG A 426 9.60 5.56 2.39
N ASP A 427 8.89 4.68 3.09
CA ASP A 427 7.61 4.98 3.74
C ASP A 427 7.55 4.20 5.06
N VAL A 428 7.28 4.88 6.18
CA VAL A 428 7.21 4.23 7.50
C VAL A 428 5.84 3.59 7.77
N ALA A 429 4.87 3.76 6.87
CA ALA A 429 3.55 3.18 7.00
C ALA A 429 3.61 1.64 7.03
N GLY A 430 2.92 1.03 8.00
CA GLY A 430 2.83 -0.44 8.15
C GLY A 430 4.04 -1.10 8.83
N ALA A 431 5.09 -0.36 9.18
CA ALA A 431 6.27 -0.92 9.84
C ALA A 431 5.94 -1.55 11.21
N GLY A 432 5.08 -0.88 11.99
CA GLY A 432 4.60 -1.41 13.27
C GLY A 432 3.73 -2.65 13.11
N ASP A 433 2.83 -2.63 12.13
CA ASP A 433 1.88 -3.73 11.84
C ASP A 433 2.61 -5.02 11.42
N SER A 434 3.64 -4.87 10.57
CA SER A 434 4.50 -5.97 10.14
C SER A 434 5.40 -6.51 11.25
N LEU A 435 5.94 -5.63 12.10
CA LEU A 435 6.70 -6.04 13.29
C LEU A 435 5.85 -6.86 14.25
N LEU A 436 4.66 -6.34 14.57
CA LEU A 436 3.68 -6.95 15.47
C LEU A 436 3.40 -8.40 15.04
N ILE A 437 2.99 -8.59 13.78
CA ILE A 437 2.52 -9.90 13.33
C ILE A 437 3.66 -10.90 13.12
N ALA A 438 4.79 -10.48 12.56
CA ALA A 438 5.94 -11.38 12.40
C ALA A 438 6.51 -11.80 13.76
N GLY A 439 6.57 -10.88 14.74
CA GLY A 439 6.93 -11.21 16.12
C GLY A 439 5.93 -12.16 16.77
N ALA A 440 4.63 -11.91 16.62
CA ALA A 440 3.57 -12.76 17.16
C ALA A 440 3.60 -14.19 16.59
N LEU A 441 3.73 -14.34 15.27
CA LEU A 441 3.85 -15.64 14.60
C LEU A 441 5.11 -16.40 15.05
N THR A 442 6.21 -15.68 15.30
CA THR A 442 7.45 -16.27 15.79
C THR A 442 7.25 -16.89 17.17
N LEU A 443 6.64 -16.14 18.10
CA LEU A 443 6.34 -16.66 19.44
C LEU A 443 5.34 -17.82 19.40
N ALA A 444 4.28 -17.71 18.60
CA ALA A 444 3.30 -18.78 18.42
C ALA A 444 3.88 -20.07 17.82
N SER A 445 4.97 -19.95 17.05
CA SER A 445 5.74 -21.09 16.50
C SER A 445 6.77 -21.67 17.49
N GLY A 446 6.76 -21.21 18.75
CA GLY A 446 7.72 -21.64 19.78
C GLY A 446 9.08 -20.95 19.70
N GLY A 447 9.17 -19.79 19.05
CA GLY A 447 10.34 -18.92 19.09
C GLY A 447 10.47 -18.18 20.42
N SER A 448 11.70 -17.80 20.76
CA SER A 448 12.01 -16.90 21.86
C SER A 448 11.65 -15.45 21.54
N ILE A 449 11.59 -14.61 22.58
CA ILE A 449 11.36 -13.16 22.39
C ILE A 449 12.46 -12.48 21.57
N TRP A 450 13.69 -12.98 21.63
CA TRP A 450 14.83 -12.47 20.86
C TRP A 450 14.69 -12.79 19.37
N GLU A 451 14.26 -14.01 19.04
CA GLU A 451 13.94 -14.40 17.67
C GLU A 451 12.74 -13.61 17.14
N ALA A 452 11.71 -13.42 17.96
CA ALA A 452 10.53 -12.62 17.60
C ALA A 452 10.86 -11.15 17.35
N ALA A 453 11.70 -10.54 18.19
CA ALA A 453 12.19 -9.19 18.01
C ALA A 453 12.97 -9.04 16.70
N LEU A 454 13.83 -10.01 16.37
CA LEU A 454 14.61 -10.01 15.15
C LEU A 454 13.73 -10.17 13.90
N LEU A 455 12.90 -11.22 13.83
CA LEU A 455 12.03 -11.45 12.67
C LEU A 455 11.00 -10.35 12.50
N GLY A 456 10.47 -9.79 13.59
CA GLY A 456 9.64 -8.59 13.59
C GLY A 456 10.38 -7.38 13.00
N SER A 457 11.64 -7.16 13.40
CA SER A 457 12.46 -6.06 12.88
C SER A 457 12.83 -6.25 11.41
N VAL A 458 13.06 -7.49 10.96
CA VAL A 458 13.28 -7.82 9.54
C VAL A 458 12.01 -7.53 8.73
N ALA A 459 10.85 -7.97 9.20
CA ALA A 459 9.58 -7.68 8.53
C ALA A 459 9.34 -6.17 8.40
N ALA A 460 9.54 -5.42 9.49
CA ALA A 460 9.47 -3.96 9.48
C ALA A 460 10.45 -3.34 8.49
N ALA A 461 11.68 -3.84 8.43
CA ALA A 461 12.71 -3.37 7.50
C ALA A 461 12.31 -3.56 6.02
N ILE A 462 11.67 -4.69 5.68
CA ILE A 462 11.15 -4.91 4.32
C ILE A 462 9.98 -3.96 4.03
N GLN A 463 9.07 -3.76 4.99
CA GLN A 463 7.92 -2.88 4.82
C GLN A 463 8.33 -1.41 4.67
N VAL A 464 9.33 -0.92 5.41
CA VAL A 464 9.79 0.47 5.24
C VAL A 464 10.54 0.72 3.93
N GLY A 465 11.02 -0.33 3.26
CA GLY A 465 11.75 -0.24 1.99
C GLY A 465 10.86 0.01 0.76
N ARG A 466 9.53 -0.01 0.92
CA ARG A 466 8.51 0.14 -0.14
C ARG A 466 7.55 1.27 0.20
N VAL A 467 6.69 1.66 -0.75
CA VAL A 467 5.70 2.71 -0.52
C VAL A 467 4.30 2.10 -0.41
N GLY A 468 3.51 2.59 0.53
CA GLY A 468 2.19 2.02 0.82
C GLY A 468 2.30 0.72 1.60
N ASN A 469 1.15 0.14 1.92
CA ASN A 469 1.08 -1.00 2.82
C ASN A 469 0.74 -2.27 2.03
N THR A 470 1.73 -3.12 1.81
CA THR A 470 1.59 -4.34 1.01
C THR A 470 1.97 -5.56 1.84
N PRO A 471 1.22 -6.67 1.74
CA PRO A 471 1.55 -7.88 2.47
C PRO A 471 2.99 -8.35 2.25
N ILE A 472 3.70 -8.60 3.34
CA ILE A 472 5.01 -9.23 3.34
C ILE A 472 4.81 -10.71 3.03
N ARG A 473 5.70 -11.26 2.21
CA ARG A 473 5.66 -12.66 1.82
C ARG A 473 6.74 -13.48 2.50
N THR A 474 6.47 -14.76 2.75
CA THR A 474 7.44 -15.71 3.34
C THR A 474 8.75 -15.77 2.56
N ASP A 475 8.70 -15.73 1.22
CA ASP A 475 9.89 -15.76 0.37
C ASP A 475 10.80 -14.54 0.57
N GLU A 476 10.24 -13.36 0.84
CA GLU A 476 11.01 -12.15 1.12
C GLU A 476 11.82 -12.28 2.42
N LEU A 477 11.22 -12.84 3.48
CA LEU A 477 11.94 -13.11 4.75
C LEU A 477 13.04 -14.15 4.53
N LEU A 478 12.69 -15.27 3.88
CA LEU A 478 13.63 -16.37 3.66
C LEU A 478 14.83 -15.96 2.81
N GLU A 479 14.64 -15.09 1.82
CA GLU A 479 15.74 -14.56 1.00
C GLU A 479 16.76 -13.79 1.87
N LEU A 480 16.29 -12.94 2.78
CA LEU A 480 17.16 -12.16 3.68
C LEU A 480 17.88 -13.05 4.70
N LEU A 481 17.19 -14.05 5.25
CA LEU A 481 17.77 -14.94 6.25
C LEU A 481 18.85 -15.88 5.66
N ARG A 482 18.71 -16.24 4.38
CA ARG A 482 19.66 -17.13 3.66
C ARG A 482 20.89 -16.41 3.12
N LYS A 483 20.86 -15.09 2.92
CA LYS A 483 22.02 -14.31 2.45
C LYS A 483 23.10 -14.30 3.54
N PRO A 484 24.34 -14.77 3.31
CA PRO A 484 25.41 -14.69 4.31
C PRO A 484 25.62 -13.25 4.79
N GLY A 485 25.94 -13.08 6.08
CA GLY A 485 26.30 -11.80 6.67
C GLY A 485 27.48 -11.16 5.92
N ARG A 486 27.49 -9.83 5.82
CA ARG A 486 28.57 -9.08 5.18
C ARG A 486 29.76 -8.88 6.11
#